data_AF-A0A2T3HY89-F1
#
_entry.id   AF-A0A2T3HY89-F1
#
_cell.length_a   1.000
_cell.length_b   1.000
_cell.length_c   1.000
_cell.angle_alpha   90.00
_cell.angle_beta   90.00
_cell.angle_gamma   90.00
#
_symmetry.space_group_name_H-M   'P 1'
#
loop_
_entity.id
_entity.type
_entity.pdbx_description
1 polymer ?
#
loop_
_entity_poly.entity_id
_entity_poly.type
_entity_poly.pdbx_seq_one_letter_code
_entity_poly.pdbx_strand_id
1 'polypeptide(L)'
;MKYLLFNAPFILGVVFLLSLISTYLGWSDLFNEVSSKTVGIYVYVSIILICIGLILIIPIKKNFSSKLITLSNSFRASNKDKYIFSCLFVFFIIEVIYSGNIPIFSSSYADAVHASFGIPLLHGLYLAFLSYISIVYFQIFLYGKKKSYVIYIIIINIIFILLARRGIIVFHFISYTFIYFLFYVRSKKIK
;
A
#
# COMPACT_ATOMS: atom_id res chain seq x y z
N MET A 1 7.67 1.48 -22.58
CA MET A 1 6.42 1.73 -21.83
C MET A 1 6.14 0.74 -20.71
N LYS A 2 6.02 -0.58 -20.93
CA LYS A 2 5.61 -1.53 -19.87
C LYS A 2 6.43 -1.45 -18.57
N TYR A 3 7.74 -1.20 -18.64
CA TYR A 3 8.62 -1.13 -17.47
C TYR A 3 8.45 0.14 -16.62
N LEU A 4 7.94 1.24 -17.20
CA LEU A 4 7.66 2.47 -16.46
C LEU A 4 6.53 2.28 -15.45
N LEU A 5 5.51 1.49 -15.83
CA LEU A 5 4.36 1.14 -14.99
C LEU A 5 4.72 0.20 -13.81
N PHE A 6 5.95 -0.30 -13.74
CA PHE A 6 6.42 -1.15 -12.64
C PHE A 6 7.61 -0.53 -11.89
N ASN A 7 7.97 0.71 -12.22
CA ASN A 7 9.08 1.42 -11.61
C ASN A 7 8.54 2.31 -10.48
N ALA A 8 8.67 1.84 -9.23
CA ALA A 8 8.07 2.49 -8.07
C ALA A 8 8.48 3.97 -7.92
N PRO A 9 9.77 4.36 -8.02
CA PRO A 9 10.16 5.78 -8.03
C PRO A 9 9.46 6.59 -9.11
N PHE A 10 9.41 6.08 -10.35
CA PHE A 10 8.76 6.77 -11.46
C PHE A 10 7.26 6.99 -11.19
N ILE A 11 6.54 5.93 -10.78
CA ILE A 11 5.11 5.99 -10.50
C ILE A 11 4.83 6.99 -9.37
N LEU A 12 5.62 6.95 -8.31
CA LEU A 12 5.42 7.81 -7.14
C LEU A 12 5.64 9.29 -7.49
N GLY A 13 6.66 9.60 -8.30
CA GLY A 13 6.86 10.96 -8.82
C GLY A 13 5.72 11.44 -9.72
N VAL A 14 5.19 10.57 -10.59
CA VAL A 14 4.03 10.92 -11.45
C VAL A 14 2.76 11.13 -10.62
N VAL A 15 2.49 10.27 -9.63
CA VAL A 15 1.32 10.38 -8.76
C VAL A 15 1.37 11.67 -7.92
N PHE A 16 2.55 12.06 -7.42
CA PHE A 16 2.70 13.31 -6.69
C PHE A 16 2.42 14.54 -7.57
N LEU A 17 2.89 14.55 -8.83
CA LEU A 17 2.54 15.61 -9.77
C LEU A 17 1.04 15.64 -10.07
N LEU A 18 0.42 14.49 -10.33
CA LEU A 18 -1.02 14.40 -10.57
C LEU A 18 -1.84 14.86 -9.36
N SER A 19 -1.42 14.48 -8.15
CA SER A 19 -2.03 14.96 -6.91
C SER A 19 -1.95 16.49 -6.82
N LEU A 20 -0.79 17.08 -7.11
CA LEU A 20 -0.62 18.53 -7.05
C LEU A 20 -1.50 19.24 -8.09
N ILE A 21 -1.55 18.72 -9.32
CA ILE A 21 -2.44 19.22 -10.38
C ILE A 21 -3.91 19.15 -9.92
N SER A 22 -4.32 18.02 -9.33
CA SER A 22 -5.70 17.85 -8.86
C SER A 22 -6.06 18.90 -7.81
N THR A 23 -5.16 19.21 -6.87
CA THR A 23 -5.37 20.25 -5.85
C THR A 23 -5.61 21.63 -6.49
N TYR A 24 -4.89 21.98 -7.55
CA TYR A 24 -5.04 23.26 -8.26
C TYR A 24 -6.21 23.30 -9.25
N LEU A 25 -6.83 22.16 -9.57
CA LEU A 25 -8.05 22.12 -10.39
C LEU A 25 -9.32 22.50 -9.60
N GLY A 26 -9.21 22.82 -8.31
CA GLY A 26 -10.35 23.24 -7.48
C GLY A 26 -11.40 22.15 -7.31
N TRP A 27 -11.02 20.88 -7.50
CA TRP A 27 -11.95 19.75 -7.51
C TRP A 27 -12.58 19.44 -6.14
N SER A 28 -12.07 20.02 -5.05
CA SER A 28 -12.59 19.79 -3.70
C SER A 28 -12.20 20.90 -2.74
N ASP A 29 -13.20 21.43 -2.02
CA ASP A 29 -13.05 22.44 -0.97
C ASP A 29 -12.30 21.92 0.27
N LEU A 30 -12.01 20.61 0.34
CA LEU A 30 -11.29 19.97 1.46
C LEU A 30 -9.77 20.15 1.36
N PHE A 31 -9.24 20.50 0.19
CA PHE A 31 -7.81 20.65 -0.02
C PHE A 31 -7.48 22.12 -0.21
N ASN A 32 -7.07 22.77 0.88
CA ASN A 32 -6.63 24.17 0.86
C ASN A 32 -5.45 24.38 -0.09
N GLU A 33 -5.34 25.61 -0.59
CA GLU A 33 -4.17 26.03 -1.37
C GLU A 33 -2.88 25.76 -0.61
N VAL A 34 -2.01 24.99 -1.24
CA VAL A 34 -0.75 24.57 -0.63
C VAL A 34 0.23 25.73 -0.67
N SER A 35 0.98 25.97 0.42
CA SER A 35 1.98 27.05 0.45
C SER A 35 2.99 26.91 -0.69
N SER A 36 3.45 28.05 -1.24
CA SER A 36 4.41 28.08 -2.35
C SER A 36 5.71 27.30 -2.05
N LYS A 37 6.15 27.29 -0.80
CA LYS A 37 7.30 26.48 -0.34
C LYS A 37 7.03 24.98 -0.46
N THR A 38 5.85 24.54 -0.02
CA THR A 38 5.45 23.12 -0.09
C THR A 38 5.28 22.66 -1.54
N VAL A 39 4.73 23.51 -2.41
CA VAL A 39 4.65 23.23 -3.86
C VAL A 39 6.04 23.00 -4.44
N GLY A 40 6.99 23.89 -4.14
CA GLY A 40 8.38 23.75 -4.58
C GLY A 40 9.00 22.41 -4.16
N ILE A 41 8.76 21.98 -2.91
CA ILE A 41 9.21 20.68 -2.40
C ILE A 41 8.56 19.53 -3.19
N TYR A 42 7.23 19.56 -3.39
CA TYR A 42 6.52 18.52 -4.12
C TYR A 42 7.02 18.37 -5.56
N VAL A 43 7.20 19.49 -6.26
CA VAL A 43 7.72 19.49 -7.64
C VAL A 43 9.15 18.95 -7.68
N TYR A 44 10.02 19.42 -6.79
CA TYR A 44 11.42 18.98 -6.72
C TYR A 44 11.54 17.48 -6.45
N VAL A 45 10.82 16.98 -5.43
CA VAL A 45 10.80 15.55 -5.08
C VAL A 45 10.27 14.72 -6.24
N SER A 46 9.21 15.18 -6.91
CA SER A 46 8.63 14.47 -8.05
C SER A 46 9.61 14.36 -9.22
N ILE A 47 10.33 15.44 -9.55
CA ILE A 47 11.36 15.45 -10.59
C ILE A 47 12.48 14.48 -10.24
N ILE A 48 13.01 14.52 -9.01
CA ILE A 48 14.05 13.59 -8.56
C ILE A 48 13.59 12.15 -8.71
N LEU A 49 12.39 11.83 -8.24
CA LEU A 49 11.85 10.47 -8.30
C LEU A 49 11.65 9.98 -9.73
N ILE A 50 11.19 10.85 -10.63
CA ILE A 50 11.09 10.54 -12.06
C ILE A 50 12.47 10.30 -12.66
N CYS A 51 13.45 11.16 -12.39
CA CYS A 51 14.82 11.01 -12.87
C CYS A 51 15.47 9.71 -12.39
N ILE A 52 15.38 9.42 -11.09
CA ILE A 52 15.82 8.14 -10.50
C ILE A 52 15.10 6.98 -11.18
N GLY A 53 13.78 7.09 -11.36
CA GLY A 53 12.98 6.11 -12.08
C GLY A 53 13.52 5.85 -13.48
N LEU A 54 13.75 6.90 -14.27
CA LEU A 54 14.27 6.80 -15.64
C LEU A 54 15.66 6.13 -15.70
N ILE A 55 16.57 6.48 -14.79
CA ILE A 55 17.91 5.86 -14.69
C ILE A 55 17.79 4.36 -14.39
N LEU A 56 16.88 3.98 -13.49
CA LEU A 56 16.68 2.59 -13.08
C LEU A 56 15.98 1.72 -14.14
N ILE A 57 15.49 2.27 -15.25
CA ILE A 57 14.86 1.47 -16.33
C ILE A 57 15.82 0.49 -16.97
N ILE A 58 17.10 0.88 -17.13
CA ILE A 58 18.13 0.09 -17.81
C ILE A 58 18.42 -1.23 -17.07
N PRO A 59 18.70 -1.24 -15.75
CA PRO A 59 18.89 -2.48 -15.00
C PRO A 59 17.59 -3.29 -14.84
N ILE A 60 16.41 -2.63 -14.78
CA ILE A 60 15.11 -3.32 -14.69
C ILE A 60 14.87 -4.14 -15.96
N LYS A 61 15.10 -3.58 -17.16
CA LYS A 61 14.89 -4.28 -18.44
C LYS A 61 15.72 -5.57 -18.57
N LYS A 62 16.94 -5.57 -18.04
CA LYS A 62 17.88 -6.72 -18.13
C LYS A 62 17.58 -7.81 -17.09
N ASN A 63 17.06 -7.43 -15.92
CA ASN A 63 16.77 -8.36 -14.80
C ASN A 63 15.31 -8.81 -14.70
N PHE A 64 14.35 -8.15 -15.38
CA PHE A 64 12.92 -8.46 -15.23
C PHE A 64 12.58 -9.90 -15.65
N SER A 65 13.21 -10.42 -16.70
CA SER A 65 12.93 -11.75 -17.24
C SER A 65 13.34 -12.88 -16.28
N SER A 66 14.55 -12.78 -15.69
CA SER A 66 15.10 -13.82 -14.81
C SER A 66 14.65 -13.71 -13.35
N LYS A 67 14.48 -12.48 -12.81
CA LYS A 67 14.09 -12.28 -11.40
C LYS A 67 12.61 -12.50 -11.11
N LEU A 68 11.71 -12.36 -12.09
CA LEU A 68 10.27 -12.60 -11.88
C LEU A 68 9.92 -14.08 -11.71
N ILE A 69 10.80 -14.99 -12.13
CA ILE A 69 10.67 -16.44 -11.87
C ILE A 69 11.16 -16.76 -10.45
N THR A 70 12.23 -16.09 -9.98
CA THR A 70 12.73 -16.24 -8.61
C THR A 70 11.83 -15.56 -7.57
N LEU A 71 11.18 -14.43 -7.89
CA LEU A 71 10.22 -13.76 -7.01
C LEU A 71 8.99 -14.65 -6.72
N SER A 72 8.51 -15.36 -7.75
CA SER A 72 7.47 -16.39 -7.63
C SER A 72 7.89 -17.49 -6.64
N ASN A 73 9.15 -17.89 -6.64
CA ASN A 73 9.68 -18.90 -5.70
C ASN A 73 9.88 -18.35 -4.28
N SER A 74 10.08 -17.03 -4.12
CA SER A 74 10.19 -16.41 -2.78
C SER A 74 8.84 -16.22 -2.08
N PHE A 75 7.73 -16.15 -2.83
CA PHE A 75 6.38 -16.07 -2.26
C PHE A 75 5.81 -17.46 -1.97
N ARG A 76 6.57 -18.26 -1.20
CA ARG A 76 6.13 -19.58 -0.76
C ARG A 76 5.52 -19.48 0.62
N ALA A 77 4.32 -20.05 0.76
CA ALA A 77 3.63 -20.10 2.02
C ALA A 77 4.48 -20.76 3.11
N SER A 78 4.73 -20.04 4.21
CA SER A 78 5.54 -20.52 5.33
C SER A 78 4.68 -20.71 6.58
N ASN A 79 4.96 -21.76 7.34
CA ASN A 79 4.34 -21.93 8.66
C ASN A 79 4.73 -20.82 9.64
N LYS A 80 5.77 -20.03 9.35
CA LYS A 80 6.18 -18.87 10.15
C LYS A 80 5.27 -17.66 9.94
N ASP A 81 4.49 -17.61 8.86
CA ASP A 81 3.62 -16.47 8.54
C ASP A 81 2.55 -16.25 9.60
N LYS A 82 2.11 -17.32 10.29
CA LYS A 82 1.17 -17.23 11.42
C LYS A 82 1.74 -16.39 12.58
N TYR A 83 3.05 -16.43 12.80
CA TYR A 83 3.71 -15.64 13.86
C TYR A 83 3.79 -14.17 13.46
N ILE A 84 4.11 -13.89 12.19
CA ILE A 84 4.08 -12.50 11.66
C ILE A 84 2.68 -11.92 11.84
N PHE A 85 1.66 -12.65 11.41
CA PHE A 85 0.27 -12.25 11.57
C PHE A 85 -0.12 -12.03 13.04
N SER A 86 0.30 -12.94 13.93
CA SER A 86 0.06 -12.80 15.38
C SER A 86 0.72 -11.55 15.96
N CYS A 87 1.97 -11.26 15.57
CA CYS A 87 2.66 -10.03 15.99
C CYS A 87 1.90 -8.78 15.56
N LEU A 88 1.35 -8.76 14.34
CA LEU A 88 0.56 -7.61 13.86
C LEU A 88 -0.72 -7.40 14.66
N PHE A 89 -1.36 -8.48 15.07
CA PHE A 89 -2.54 -8.42 15.92
C PHE A 89 -2.20 -7.93 17.33
N VAL A 90 -1.09 -8.39 17.90
CA VAL A 90 -0.58 -7.87 19.18
C VAL A 90 -0.27 -6.37 19.09
N PHE A 91 0.37 -5.91 18.01
CA PHE A 91 0.61 -4.48 17.79
C PHE A 91 -0.68 -3.67 17.73
N PHE A 92 -1.73 -4.17 17.05
CA PHE A 92 -3.03 -3.51 17.05
C PHE A 92 -3.59 -3.36 18.47
N ILE A 93 -3.54 -4.43 19.28
CA ILE A 93 -4.00 -4.39 20.66
C ILE A 93 -3.22 -3.33 21.46
N ILE A 94 -1.90 -3.25 21.28
CA ILE A 94 -1.06 -2.23 21.92
C ILE A 94 -1.50 -0.81 21.51
N GLU A 95 -1.79 -0.58 20.22
CA GLU A 95 -2.28 0.73 19.76
C GLU A 95 -3.64 1.09 20.37
N VAL A 96 -4.55 0.12 20.49
CA VAL A 96 -5.87 0.33 21.11
C VAL A 96 -5.72 0.64 22.61
N ILE A 97 -4.87 -0.10 23.33
CA ILE A 97 -4.58 0.15 24.75
C ILE A 97 -3.98 1.54 24.93
N TYR A 98 -3.01 1.92 24.09
CA TYR A 98 -2.36 3.22 24.14
C TYR A 98 -3.34 4.37 23.88
N SER A 99 -4.23 4.20 22.90
CA SER A 99 -5.18 5.24 22.49
C SER A 99 -6.41 5.32 23.40
N GLY A 100 -6.71 4.25 24.14
CA GLY A 100 -7.87 4.14 25.02
C GLY A 100 -9.21 4.04 24.27
N ASN A 101 -9.20 3.98 22.94
CA ASN A 101 -10.41 3.88 22.12
C ASN A 101 -10.11 3.13 20.81
N ILE A 102 -11.17 2.79 20.07
CA ILE A 102 -11.07 2.30 18.69
C ILE A 102 -11.79 3.33 17.80
N PRO A 103 -11.16 3.84 16.72
CA PRO A 103 -11.70 4.96 15.95
C PRO A 103 -13.12 4.74 15.41
N ILE A 104 -13.50 3.52 15.03
CA ILE A 104 -14.86 3.26 14.55
C ILE A 104 -15.96 3.48 15.61
N PHE A 105 -15.61 3.46 16.89
CA PHE A 105 -16.55 3.68 18.00
C PHE A 105 -16.56 5.13 18.49
N SER A 106 -15.80 6.04 17.89
CA SER A 106 -15.87 7.45 18.27
C SER A 106 -17.18 8.08 17.81
N SER A 107 -17.74 8.97 18.64
CA SER A 107 -19.05 9.61 18.45
C SER A 107 -19.18 10.48 17.21
N SER A 108 -18.06 10.94 16.64
CA SER A 108 -18.02 11.74 15.41
C SER A 108 -16.98 11.20 14.45
N TYR A 109 -17.29 11.19 13.15
CA TYR A 109 -16.34 10.79 12.10
C TYR A 109 -15.17 11.79 11.99
N ALA A 110 -15.42 13.08 12.25
CA ALA A 110 -14.35 14.07 12.31
C ALA A 110 -13.39 13.75 13.46
N ASP A 111 -13.94 13.38 14.62
CA ASP A 111 -13.14 12.93 15.76
C ASP A 111 -12.43 11.61 15.47
N ALA A 112 -13.01 10.68 14.69
CA ALA A 112 -12.35 9.44 14.27
C ALA A 112 -11.11 9.68 13.40
N VAL A 113 -11.20 10.68 12.51
CA VAL A 113 -10.15 11.02 11.53
C VAL A 113 -9.06 11.89 12.16
N HIS A 114 -9.45 12.78 13.08
CA HIS A 114 -8.55 13.69 13.79
C HIS A 114 -8.09 13.16 15.15
N ALA A 115 -8.69 12.10 15.69
CA ALA A 115 -8.20 11.42 16.86
C ALA A 115 -6.76 11.00 16.59
N SER A 116 -5.87 11.40 17.49
CA SER A 116 -4.51 10.90 17.58
C SER A 116 -4.54 9.43 18.02
N PHE A 117 -5.02 8.56 17.14
CA PHE A 117 -5.03 7.11 17.35
C PHE A 117 -3.65 6.54 17.00
N GLY A 118 -3.21 5.62 17.86
CA GLY A 118 -1.96 4.89 17.74
C GLY A 118 -0.78 5.64 18.35
N ILE A 119 0.34 4.93 18.45
CA ILE A 119 1.57 5.51 18.97
C ILE A 119 2.15 6.44 17.88
N PRO A 120 2.46 7.71 18.17
CA PRO A 120 3.02 8.63 17.19
C PRO A 120 4.23 8.03 16.46
N LEU A 121 4.34 8.27 15.15
CA LEU A 121 5.33 7.68 14.22
C LEU A 121 5.17 6.16 13.98
N LEU A 122 4.94 5.36 15.02
CA LEU A 122 4.77 3.91 14.89
C LEU A 122 3.47 3.55 14.17
N HIS A 123 2.39 4.30 14.39
CA HIS A 123 1.11 4.05 13.74
C HIS A 123 1.21 4.10 12.21
N GLY A 124 1.88 5.13 11.67
CA GLY A 124 2.07 5.27 10.22
C GLY A 124 2.86 4.10 9.62
N LEU A 125 3.92 3.66 10.30
CA LEU A 125 4.71 2.49 9.90
C LEU A 125 3.88 1.19 9.98
N TYR A 126 3.07 1.06 11.01
CA TYR A 126 2.19 -0.08 11.20
C TYR A 126 1.16 -0.20 10.07
N LEU A 127 0.50 0.90 9.69
CA LEU A 127 -0.45 0.91 8.56
C LEU A 127 0.23 0.56 7.22
N ALA A 128 1.43 1.08 6.99
CA ALA A 128 2.22 0.75 5.81
C ALA A 128 2.57 -0.74 5.77
N PHE A 129 2.99 -1.30 6.91
CA PHE A 129 3.36 -2.71 7.02
C PHE A 129 2.15 -3.65 6.88
N LEU A 130 1.02 -3.33 7.51
CA LEU A 130 -0.25 -4.02 7.30
C LEU A 130 -0.65 -4.01 5.82
N SER A 131 -0.50 -2.87 5.15
CA SER A 131 -0.84 -2.77 3.73
C SER A 131 0.06 -3.64 2.86
N TYR A 132 1.37 -3.57 3.11
CA TYR A 132 2.34 -4.41 2.44
C TYR A 132 2.05 -5.90 2.63
N ILE A 133 1.87 -6.36 3.88
CA ILE A 133 1.69 -7.79 4.16
C ILE A 133 0.38 -8.32 3.57
N SER A 134 -0.67 -7.49 3.55
CA SER A 134 -1.96 -7.84 2.95
C SER A 134 -1.81 -8.12 1.45
N ILE A 135 -1.04 -7.28 0.75
CA ILE A 135 -0.71 -7.45 -0.67
C ILE A 135 0.14 -8.70 -0.90
N VAL A 136 1.14 -8.95 -0.04
CA VAL A 136 1.99 -10.14 -0.11
C VAL A 136 1.18 -11.41 0.10
N TYR A 137 0.30 -11.45 1.11
CA TYR A 137 -0.58 -12.59 1.36
C TYR A 137 -1.54 -12.84 0.21
N PHE A 138 -2.03 -11.79 -0.46
CA PHE A 138 -2.84 -11.95 -1.65
C PHE A 138 -2.05 -12.59 -2.79
N GLN A 139 -0.79 -12.18 -3.01
CA GLN A 139 0.09 -12.83 -3.99
C GLN A 139 0.33 -14.30 -3.63
N ILE A 140 0.68 -14.62 -2.38
CA ILE A 140 0.88 -16.00 -1.92
C ILE A 140 -0.39 -16.84 -2.12
N PHE A 141 -1.57 -16.27 -1.87
CA PHE A 141 -2.84 -16.93 -2.14
C PHE A 141 -3.01 -17.25 -3.63
N LEU A 142 -2.69 -16.33 -4.54
CA LEU A 142 -2.80 -16.60 -5.97
C LEU A 142 -1.89 -17.73 -6.44
N TYR A 143 -0.65 -17.79 -5.95
CA TYR A 143 0.33 -18.82 -6.30
C TYR A 143 0.06 -20.17 -5.62
N GLY A 144 -0.23 -20.17 -4.32
CA GLY A 144 -0.33 -21.39 -3.50
C GLY A 144 -1.74 -21.87 -3.20
N LYS A 145 -2.78 -21.06 -3.50
CA LYS A 145 -4.21 -21.35 -3.27
C LYS A 145 -4.58 -21.76 -1.83
N LYS A 146 -3.72 -21.48 -0.85
CA LYS A 146 -3.99 -21.77 0.57
C LYS A 146 -5.03 -20.79 1.13
N LYS A 147 -6.19 -21.31 1.54
CA LYS A 147 -7.33 -20.52 2.05
C LYS A 147 -7.01 -19.70 3.31
N SER A 148 -6.02 -20.11 4.11
CA SER A 148 -5.60 -19.37 5.32
C SER A 148 -5.21 -17.92 5.03
N TYR A 149 -4.58 -17.65 3.87
CA TYR A 149 -4.18 -16.29 3.51
C TYR A 149 -5.37 -15.39 3.18
N VAL A 150 -6.48 -15.95 2.67
CA VAL A 150 -7.73 -15.19 2.48
C VAL A 150 -8.26 -14.72 3.83
N ILE A 151 -8.22 -15.59 4.84
CA ILE A 151 -8.65 -15.23 6.20
C ILE A 151 -7.75 -14.12 6.76
N TYR A 152 -6.43 -14.21 6.61
CA TYR A 152 -5.52 -13.15 7.05
C TYR A 152 -5.79 -11.81 6.37
N ILE A 153 -6.04 -11.81 5.06
CA ILE A 153 -6.37 -10.60 4.29
C ILE A 153 -7.68 -9.98 4.78
N ILE A 154 -8.71 -10.80 5.03
CA ILE A 154 -9.99 -10.33 5.57
C ILE A 154 -9.78 -9.68 6.93
N ILE A 155 -9.05 -10.33 7.84
CA ILE A 155 -8.79 -9.78 9.17
C ILE A 155 -8.00 -8.47 9.09
N ILE A 156 -7.00 -8.37 8.21
CA ILE A 156 -6.26 -7.11 7.99
C ILE A 156 -7.21 -6.00 7.51
N ASN A 157 -8.12 -6.29 6.58
CA ASN A 157 -9.10 -5.30 6.12
C ASN A 157 -10.08 -4.92 7.23
N ILE A 158 -10.47 -5.86 8.10
CA ILE A 158 -11.25 -5.56 9.31
C ILE A 158 -10.49 -4.59 10.23
N ILE A 159 -9.18 -4.76 10.42
CA ILE A 159 -8.37 -3.80 11.19
C ILE A 159 -8.48 -2.39 10.58
N PHE A 160 -8.37 -2.25 9.25
CA PHE A 160 -8.56 -0.93 8.62
C PHE A 160 -9.97 -0.36 8.76
N ILE A 161 -11.00 -1.22 8.83
CA ILE A 161 -12.38 -0.81 9.16
C ILE A 161 -12.42 -0.26 10.59
N LEU A 162 -11.88 -1.00 11.56
CA LEU A 162 -11.82 -0.57 12.97
C LEU A 162 -11.09 0.76 13.14
N LEU A 163 -10.08 1.01 12.30
CA LEU A 163 -9.32 2.26 12.28
C LEU A 163 -9.98 3.40 11.47
N ALA A 164 -11.20 3.20 10.96
CA ALA A 164 -11.91 4.15 10.10
C ALA A 164 -11.12 4.58 8.83
N ARG A 165 -10.19 3.74 8.34
CA ARG A 165 -9.30 4.04 7.20
C ARG A 165 -9.84 3.50 5.87
N ARG A 166 -11.03 3.96 5.47
CA ARG A 166 -11.70 3.49 4.23
C ARG A 166 -10.88 3.63 2.96
N GLY A 167 -10.07 4.69 2.84
CA GLY A 167 -9.23 4.93 1.66
C GLY A 167 -8.19 3.82 1.43
N ILE A 168 -7.64 3.25 2.52
CA ILE A 168 -6.66 2.17 2.43
C ILE A 168 -7.33 0.87 1.96
N ILE A 169 -8.56 0.61 2.39
CA ILE A 169 -9.33 -0.56 1.95
C ILE A 169 -9.58 -0.50 0.45
N VAL A 170 -10.02 0.65 -0.07
CA VAL A 170 -10.21 0.85 -1.52
C VAL A 170 -8.89 0.63 -2.26
N PHE A 171 -7.78 1.17 -1.74
CA PHE A 171 -6.46 0.97 -2.31
C PHE A 171 -6.04 -0.51 -2.34
N HIS A 172 -6.36 -1.28 -1.29
CA HIS A 172 -6.11 -2.73 -1.25
C HIS A 172 -6.89 -3.46 -2.34
N PHE A 173 -8.20 -3.18 -2.48
CA PHE A 173 -9.02 -3.79 -3.53
C PHE A 173 -8.52 -3.51 -4.94
N ILE A 174 -8.13 -2.26 -5.21
CA ILE A 174 -7.52 -1.88 -6.49
C ILE A 174 -6.21 -2.66 -6.70
N SER A 175 -5.35 -2.70 -5.68
CA SER A 175 -4.07 -3.43 -5.73
C SER A 175 -4.26 -4.92 -5.99
N TYR A 176 -5.20 -5.57 -5.30
CA TYR A 176 -5.54 -6.98 -5.53
C TYR A 176 -6.03 -7.21 -6.95
N THR A 177 -6.87 -6.32 -7.47
CA THR A 177 -7.40 -6.40 -8.83
C THR A 177 -6.27 -6.34 -9.86
N PHE A 178 -5.36 -5.37 -9.72
CA PHE A 178 -4.18 -5.27 -10.59
C PHE A 178 -3.30 -6.53 -10.53
N ILE A 179 -3.02 -7.02 -9.32
CA ILE A 179 -2.20 -8.22 -9.12
C ILE A 179 -2.89 -9.46 -9.72
N TYR A 180 -4.20 -9.59 -9.54
CA TYR A 180 -4.99 -10.67 -10.12
C TYR A 180 -4.92 -10.68 -11.65
N PHE A 181 -5.12 -9.52 -12.29
CA PHE A 181 -4.98 -9.40 -13.74
C PHE A 181 -3.56 -9.74 -14.21
N LEU A 182 -2.54 -9.25 -13.51
CA LEU A 182 -1.14 -9.53 -13.84
C LEU A 182 -0.83 -11.03 -13.75
N PHE A 183 -1.33 -11.69 -12.70
CA PHE A 183 -1.22 -13.13 -12.53
C PHE A 183 -1.94 -13.89 -13.65
N TYR A 184 -3.19 -13.52 -13.97
CA TYR A 184 -3.99 -14.20 -14.99
C TYR A 184 -3.41 -14.07 -16.41
N VAL A 185 -3.00 -12.85 -16.80
CA VAL A 185 -2.35 -12.58 -18.09
C VAL A 185 -1.05 -13.39 -18.22
N ARG A 186 -0.31 -13.58 -17.12
CA ARG A 186 0.91 -14.40 -17.11
C ARG A 186 0.61 -15.89 -17.23
N SER A 187 -0.40 -16.40 -16.52
CA SER A 187 -0.80 -17.81 -16.61
C SER A 187 -1.21 -18.23 -18.03
N LYS A 188 -1.77 -17.30 -18.83
CA LYS A 188 -2.10 -17.56 -20.24
C LYS A 188 -0.89 -17.58 -21.19
N LYS A 189 0.25 -16.99 -20.82
CA LYS A 189 1.47 -16.97 -21.64
C LYS A 189 2.43 -18.14 -21.39
N ILE A 190 2.14 -18.95 -20.37
CA ILE A 190 2.95 -20.13 -19.98
C ILE A 190 2.29 -21.44 -20.48
N LYS A 191 1.14 -21.34 -21.16
CA LYS A 191 0.58 -22.40 -22.00
C LYS A 191 0.94 -22.11 -23.45
#